data_AF-A0A2M7W5F1-F1
#
_entry.id   AF-A0A2M7W5F1-F1
#
_cell.length_a   1.000
_cell.length_b   1.000
_cell.length_c   1.000
_cell.angle_alpha   90.00
_cell.angle_beta   90.00
_cell.angle_gamma   90.00
#
_symmetry.space_group_name_H-M   'P 1'
#
loop_
_entity.id
_entity.type
_entity.pdbx_description
1 polymer ?
#
loop_
_entity_poly.entity_id
_entity_poly.type
_entity_poly.pdbx_seq_one_letter_code
_entity_poly.pdbx_strand_id
1 'polypeptide(L)'
;MQSWLAALVAGSINFFGWLLMSKGFQLVKAATGSLVMLVENVFVVFIGYLFLAEIPTLATFLGGLLVIAAAALVTLKGDNS
;
A
#
# COMPACT_ATOMS: atom_id res chain seq x y z
N MET A 1 -10.09 -23.73 16.58
CA MET A 1 -9.11 -22.99 17.42
C MET A 1 -8.22 -22.06 16.58
N GLN A 2 -7.66 -22.50 15.43
CA GLN A 2 -6.81 -21.64 14.59
C GLN A 2 -7.49 -20.38 14.02
N SER A 3 -8.80 -20.40 13.76
CA SER A 3 -9.54 -19.27 13.18
C SER A 3 -9.57 -18.03 14.08
N TRP A 4 -9.71 -18.20 15.40
CA TRP A 4 -9.76 -17.09 16.35
C TRP A 4 -8.41 -16.37 16.49
N LEU A 5 -7.30 -17.13 16.47
CA LEU A 5 -5.96 -16.55 16.49
C LEU A 5 -5.66 -15.80 15.19
N ALA A 6 -6.01 -16.40 14.03
CA ALA A 6 -5.88 -15.74 12.74
C ALA A 6 -6.72 -14.45 12.66
N ALA A 7 -7.94 -14.47 13.19
CA ALA A 7 -8.80 -13.29 13.26
C ALA A 7 -8.20 -12.19 14.14
N LEU A 8 -7.63 -12.54 15.30
CA LEU A 8 -6.95 -11.56 16.17
C LEU A 8 -5.73 -10.93 15.50
N VAL A 9 -4.91 -11.74 14.82
CA VAL A 9 -3.72 -11.25 14.10
C VAL A 9 -4.14 -10.35 12.94
N ALA A 10 -5.07 -10.80 12.09
CA ALA A 10 -5.56 -10.02 10.96
C ALA A 10 -6.23 -8.71 11.41
N GLY A 11 -7.07 -8.78 12.46
CA GLY A 11 -7.73 -7.61 13.03
C GLY A 11 -6.74 -6.60 13.61
N SER A 12 -5.68 -7.08 14.29
CA SER A 12 -4.64 -6.20 14.83
C SER A 12 -3.87 -5.50 13.72
N ILE A 13 -3.43 -6.23 12.69
CA ILE A 13 -2.74 -5.65 11.53
C ILE A 13 -3.61 -4.61 10.84
N ASN A 14 -4.90 -4.91 10.63
CA ASN A 14 -5.82 -4.00 9.97
C ASN A 14 -6.05 -2.73 10.80
N PHE A 15 -6.25 -2.87 12.12
CA PHE A 15 -6.39 -1.74 13.04
C PHE A 15 -5.18 -0.81 12.99
N PHE A 16 -3.95 -1.35 13.09
CA PHE A 16 -2.75 -0.54 12.98
C PHE A 16 -2.61 0.08 11.59
N GLY A 17 -2.93 -0.65 10.52
CA GLY A 17 -2.94 -0.11 9.15
C GLY A 17 -3.83 1.12 9.03
N TRP A 18 -5.08 1.04 9.49
CA TRP A 18 -6.01 2.17 9.48
C TRP A 18 -5.60 3.32 10.40
N LEU A 19 -5.03 3.01 11.58
CA LEU A 19 -4.52 4.03 12.49
C LEU A 19 -3.38 4.83 11.85
N LEU A 20 -2.40 4.14 11.26
CA LEU A 20 -1.27 4.77 10.58
C LEU A 20 -1.73 5.53 9.34
N MET A 21 -2.66 4.99 8.56
CA MET A 21 -3.26 5.68 7.41
C MET A 21 -3.94 6.98 7.84
N SER A 22 -4.79 6.93 8.87
CA SER A 22 -5.48 8.12 9.39
C SER A 22 -4.49 9.18 9.87
N LYS A 23 -3.42 8.77 10.56
CA LYS A 23 -2.33 9.69 10.95
C LYS A 23 -1.58 10.22 9.74
N GLY A 24 -1.29 9.40 8.73
CA GLY A 24 -0.65 9.80 7.49
C GLY A 24 -1.44 10.89 6.77
N PHE A 25 -2.76 10.74 6.62
CA PHE A 25 -3.64 11.73 6.02
C PHE A 25 -3.75 13.04 6.81
N GLN A 26 -3.42 13.06 8.10
CA GLN A 26 -3.32 14.30 8.88
C GLN A 26 -2.00 15.06 8.62
N LEU A 27 -0.98 14.37 8.09
CA LEU A 27 0.35 14.92 7.86
C LEU A 27 0.60 15.34 6.41
N VAL A 28 -0.24 14.90 5.46
CA VAL A 28 -0.11 15.21 4.03
C VAL A 28 -1.44 15.66 3.44
N LYS A 29 -1.41 16.45 2.35
CA LYS A 29 -2.63 16.76 1.59
C LYS A 29 -3.29 15.47 1.11
N ALA A 30 -4.63 15.46 1.12
CA ALA A 30 -5.42 14.31 0.70
C ALA A 30 -5.04 13.80 -0.71
N ALA A 31 -4.70 14.70 -1.64
CA ALA A 31 -4.26 14.33 -2.98
C ALA A 31 -2.96 13.51 -2.99
N THR A 32 -1.94 13.96 -2.23
CA THR A 32 -0.67 13.24 -2.06
C THR A 32 -0.89 11.91 -1.35
N GLY A 33 -1.66 11.91 -0.26
CA GLY A 33 -1.98 10.70 0.50
C GLY A 33 -2.67 9.62 -0.34
N SER A 34 -3.68 10.00 -1.12
CA SER A 34 -4.41 9.07 -2.00
C SER A 34 -3.53 8.45 -3.09
N LEU A 35 -2.54 9.19 -3.61
CA LEU A 35 -1.59 8.66 -4.59
C LEU A 35 -0.58 7.72 -3.94
N VAL A 36 -0.10 8.04 -2.73
CA VAL A 36 0.79 7.16 -1.97
C VAL A 36 0.07 5.87 -1.57
N MET A 37 -1.24 5.91 -1.28
CA MET A 37 -2.02 4.70 -1.02
C MET A 37 -2.03 3.72 -2.19
N LEU A 38 -1.92 4.18 -3.44
CA LEU A 38 -1.86 3.27 -4.60
C LEU A 38 -0.66 2.31 -4.53
N VAL A 39 0.39 2.65 -3.78
CA VAL A 39 1.54 1.77 -3.52
C VAL A 39 1.11 0.48 -2.81
N GLU A 40 -0.02 0.48 -2.09
CA GLU A 40 -0.62 -0.74 -1.52
C GLU A 40 -0.80 -1.84 -2.58
N ASN A 41 -1.25 -1.49 -3.79
CA ASN A 41 -1.42 -2.45 -4.88
C ASN A 41 -0.11 -3.14 -5.26
N VAL A 42 1.01 -2.44 -5.15
CA VAL A 42 2.35 -3.01 -5.42
C VAL A 42 2.71 -4.02 -4.32
N PHE A 43 2.42 -3.69 -3.07
CA PHE A 43 2.64 -4.60 -1.94
C PHE A 43 1.73 -5.83 -2.00
N VAL A 44 0.47 -5.69 -2.44
CA VAL A 44 -0.44 -6.84 -2.63
C VAL A 44 0.14 -7.83 -3.63
N VAL A 45 0.62 -7.35 -4.78
CA VAL A 45 1.26 -8.20 -5.80
C VAL A 45 2.54 -8.86 -5.24
N PHE A 46 3.34 -8.12 -4.48
CA PHE A 46 4.56 -8.65 -3.86
C PHE A 46 4.25 -9.75 -2.82
N ILE A 47 3.25 -9.54 -1.97
CA ILE A 47 2.78 -10.52 -0.99
C ILE A 47 2.18 -11.75 -1.71
N GLY A 48 1.40 -11.54 -2.78
CA GLY A 48 0.85 -12.62 -3.61
C GLY A 48 1.92 -13.48 -4.24
N TYR A 49 2.98 -12.87 -4.78
CA TYR A 49 4.15 -13.58 -5.27
C TYR A 49 4.84 -14.40 -4.16
N LEU A 50 5.02 -13.82 -2.97
CA LEU A 50 5.77 -14.45 -1.88
C LEU A 50 5.01 -15.61 -1.20
N PHE A 51 3.71 -15.45 -0.96
CA PHE A 51 2.92 -16.40 -0.17
C PHE A 51 1.98 -17.28 -0.99
N LEU A 52 1.50 -16.79 -2.14
CA LEU A 52 0.53 -17.50 -2.99
C LEU A 52 1.18 -18.07 -4.27
N ALA A 53 2.49 -17.88 -4.47
CA ALA A 53 3.23 -18.29 -5.66
C ALA A 53 2.64 -17.75 -6.98
N GLU A 54 1.97 -16.59 -6.91
CA GLU A 54 1.42 -15.92 -8.08
C GLU A 54 2.55 -15.33 -8.91
N ILE A 55 2.64 -15.66 -10.21
CA ILE A 55 3.66 -15.11 -11.10
C ILE A 55 3.15 -13.80 -11.70
N PRO A 56 3.68 -12.62 -11.31
CA PRO A 56 3.23 -11.36 -11.87
C PRO A 56 3.56 -11.30 -13.36
N THR A 57 2.60 -10.83 -14.15
CA THR A 57 2.79 -10.61 -15.58
C THR A 57 3.65 -9.36 -15.83
N LEU A 58 4.20 -9.23 -17.04
CA LEU A 58 4.96 -8.04 -17.41
C LEU A 58 4.13 -6.75 -17.27
N ALA A 59 2.82 -6.82 -17.56
CA ALA A 59 1.91 -5.69 -17.38
C ALA A 59 1.78 -5.29 -15.89
N THR A 60 1.67 -6.27 -14.99
CA THR A 60 1.63 -6.04 -13.54
C THR A 60 2.92 -5.39 -13.05
N PHE A 61 4.07 -5.84 -13.56
CA PHE A 61 5.37 -5.29 -13.20
C PHE A 61 5.52 -3.83 -13.68
N LEU A 62 5.22 -3.55 -14.96
CA LEU A 62 5.28 -2.19 -15.51
C LEU A 62 4.28 -1.24 -14.82
N GLY A 63 3.07 -1.72 -14.53
CA GLY A 63 2.08 -0.97 -13.75
C GLY A 63 2.59 -0.63 -12.34
N GLY A 64 3.20 -1.60 -11.66
CA GLY A 64 3.80 -1.38 -10.34
C GLY A 64 4.92 -0.33 -10.36
N LEU A 65 5.79 -0.37 -11.37
CA LEU A 65 6.84 0.65 -11.55
C LEU A 65 6.24 2.06 -11.76
N LEU A 66 5.17 2.17 -12.55
CA LEU A 66 4.48 3.44 -12.76
C LEU A 66 3.86 3.99 -11.48
N VAL A 67 3.26 3.12 -10.65
CA VAL A 67 2.69 3.51 -9.35
C VAL A 67 3.79 4.03 -8.42
N ILE A 68 4.92 3.33 -8.32
CA ILE A 68 6.07 3.78 -7.51
C ILE A 68 6.59 5.13 -8.03
N ALA A 69 6.75 5.27 -9.35
CA ALA A 69 7.22 6.52 -9.95
C ALA A 69 6.26 7.68 -9.67
N ALA A 70 4.94 7.47 -9.77
CA ALA A 70 3.94 8.49 -9.47
C ALA A 70 3.96 8.90 -7.99
N ALA A 71 4.05 7.93 -7.07
CA ALA A 71 4.15 8.19 -5.64
C ALA A 71 5.43 8.96 -5.29
N ALA A 72 6.56 8.57 -5.87
CA ALA A 72 7.83 9.27 -5.69
C ALA A 72 7.77 10.70 -6.23
N LEU A 73 7.22 10.90 -7.43
CA LEU A 73 7.08 12.23 -8.04
C LEU A 73 6.19 13.15 -7.20
N VAL A 74 5.04 12.68 -6.71
CA VAL A 74 4.16 13.55 -5.92
C VAL A 74 4.75 13.86 -4.54
N THR A 75 5.48 12.92 -3.95
CA THR A 75 6.15 13.11 -2.66
C THR A 75 7.34 14.07 -2.77
N LEU A 76 8.16 13.93 -3.83
CA LEU A 76 9.33 14.79 -4.06
C LEU A 76 8.98 16.18 -4.57
N LYS A 77 7.92 16.32 -5.38
CA LYS A 77 7.38 17.62 -5.80
C LYS A 77 6.88 18.43 -4.58
N GLY A 78 6.66 17.74 -3.45
CA GLY A 78 6.70 18.32 -2.11
C GLY A 78 5.80 19.52 -1.98
N ASP A 79 4.49 19.29 -1.93
CA ASP A 79 3.42 20.19 -1.47
C ASP A 79 3.46 21.70 -1.88
N ASN A 80 4.29 22.06 -2.85
CA ASN A 80 4.60 23.42 -3.31
C ASN A 80 3.54 23.98 -4.27
N SER A 81 2.27 23.62 -4.06
CA SER A 81 1.14 24.22 -4.76
C SER A 81 0.00 24.51 -3.80
#